data_AF-A0A8F5BSS3-F1
#
_entry.id   AF-A0A8F5BSS3-F1
#
_cell.length_a   1.000
_cell.length_b   1.000
_cell.length_c   1.000
_cell.angle_alpha   90.00
_cell.angle_beta   90.00
_cell.angle_gamma   90.00
#
_symmetry.space_group_name_H-M   'P 1'
#
loop_
_entity.id
_entity.type
_entity.pdbx_description
1 polymer ?
#
loop_
_entity_poly.entity_id
_entity_poly.type
_entity_poly.pdbx_seq_one_letter_code
_entity_poly.pdbx_strand_id
1 'polypeptide(L)' 'MESEVRKLLDKAEKLVDDCVNCSSKDCDECEDAEELLNEIRYKIQSIQDKKVARRLGVFLDDLENKLENKLG' A
#
# COMPACT_ATOMS: atom_id res chain seq x y z
N MET A 1 14.73 -0.04 -8.73
CA MET A 1 13.48 -0.82 -8.61
C MET A 1 13.11 -1.04 -7.15
N GLU A 2 13.89 -1.77 -6.34
CA GLU A 2 13.60 -1.93 -4.89
C GLU A 2 13.47 -0.59 -4.13
N SER A 3 14.43 0.33 -4.32
CA SER A 3 14.40 1.64 -3.66
C SER A 3 13.19 2.50 -4.03
N GLU A 4 12.67 2.34 -5.25
CA GLU A 4 11.48 3.06 -5.71
C GLU A 4 10.22 2.48 -5.04
N VAL A 5 10.09 1.16 -5.03
CA VAL A 5 8.98 0.46 -4.36
C VAL A 5 8.94 0.79 -2.86
N ARG A 6 10.10 0.87 -2.19
CA ARG A 6 10.15 1.28 -0.77
C ARG A 6 9.59 2.68 -0.55
N LYS A 7 9.95 3.66 -1.39
CA LYS A 7 9.41 5.02 -1.28
C LYS A 7 7.89 5.07 -1.51
N LEU A 8 7.39 4.24 -2.42
CA LEU A 8 5.95 4.12 -2.66
C LEU A 8 5.26 3.48 -1.47
N LEU A 9 5.84 2.44 -0.87
CA LEU A 9 5.33 1.83 0.36
C LEU A 9 5.31 2.82 1.53
N ASP A 10 6.35 3.63 1.71
CA ASP A 10 6.37 4.69 2.74
C ASP A 10 5.26 5.73 2.52
N LYS A 11 4.91 6.01 1.26
CA LYS A 11 3.82 6.92 0.90
C LYS A 11 2.46 6.26 1.13
N ALA A 12 2.32 4.99 0.75
CA ALA A 12 1.11 4.21 0.93
C ALA A 12 0.79 4.02 2.42
N GLU A 13 1.80 3.78 3.26
CA GLU A 13 1.62 3.70 4.72
C GLU A 13 0.97 4.97 5.28
N LYS A 14 1.45 6.15 4.86
CA LYS A 14 0.86 7.43 5.29
C LYS A 14 -0.58 7.60 4.82
N LEU A 15 -0.87 7.29 3.56
CA LEU A 15 -2.23 7.41 3.01
C LEU A 15 -3.20 6.43 3.68
N VAL A 16 -2.76 5.19 3.94
CA VAL A 16 -3.55 4.21 4.69
C VAL A 16 -3.79 4.69 6.11
N ASP A 17 -2.78 5.21 6.79
CA ASP A 17 -2.94 5.77 8.13
C ASP A 17 -3.91 6.96 8.13
N ASP A 18 -3.80 7.87 7.15
CA ASP A 18 -4.71 9.02 7.01
C ASP A 18 -6.16 8.54 6.75
N CYS A 19 -6.36 7.57 5.86
CA CYS A 19 -7.64 6.92 5.59
C CYS A 19 -8.23 6.26 6.85
N VAL A 20 -7.44 5.48 7.59
CA VAL A 20 -7.89 4.79 8.81
C VAL A 20 -8.33 5.81 9.87
N ASN A 21 -7.60 6.91 10.01
CA ASN A 21 -7.90 8.00 10.94
C ASN A 21 -9.00 8.95 10.45
N CYS A 22 -9.39 8.83 9.20
CA CYS A 22 -10.43 9.65 8.60
C CYS A 22 -11.79 9.39 9.26
N SER A 23 -12.39 10.45 9.78
CA SER A 23 -13.69 10.40 10.45
C SER A 23 -14.84 10.88 9.55
N SER A 24 -14.52 11.35 8.36
CA SER A 24 -15.46 11.84 7.36
C SER A 24 -16.00 10.67 6.52
N LYS A 25 -17.23 10.82 6.00
CA LYS A 25 -17.86 9.81 5.12
C LYS A 25 -17.26 9.78 3.71
N ASP A 26 -16.66 10.87 3.28
CA ASP A 26 -15.99 11.02 2.00
C ASP A 26 -14.51 11.14 2.32
N CYS A 27 -13.82 10.00 2.36
CA CYS A 27 -12.39 9.95 2.63
C CYS A 27 -11.66 9.58 1.35
N ASP A 28 -11.31 10.59 0.56
CA ASP A 28 -10.64 10.45 -0.73
C ASP A 28 -9.26 9.75 -0.55
N GLU A 29 -8.65 9.90 0.62
CA GLU A 29 -7.38 9.25 0.98
C GLU A 29 -7.45 7.72 0.95
N CYS A 30 -8.63 7.12 1.17
CA CYS A 30 -8.81 5.68 1.08
C CYS A 30 -8.75 5.19 -0.37
N GLU A 31 -9.33 5.94 -1.31
CA GLU A 31 -9.29 5.62 -2.74
C GLU A 31 -7.86 5.82 -3.29
N ASP A 32 -7.22 6.93 -2.93
CA ASP A 32 -5.81 7.20 -3.26
C ASP A 32 -4.88 6.11 -2.70
N ALA A 33 -5.14 5.62 -1.48
CA ALA A 33 -4.40 4.52 -0.90
C ALA A 33 -4.58 3.23 -1.69
N GLU A 34 -5.81 2.88 -2.07
CA GLU A 34 -6.12 1.67 -2.83
C GLU A 34 -5.43 1.66 -4.21
N GLU A 35 -5.49 2.77 -4.95
CA GLU A 35 -4.81 2.91 -6.24
C GLU A 35 -3.29 2.75 -6.10
N LEU A 36 -2.70 3.37 -5.08
CA LEU A 36 -1.26 3.30 -4.85
C LEU A 36 -0.80 1.90 -4.44
N LEU A 37 -1.55 1.20 -3.58
CA LEU A 37 -1.26 -0.17 -3.18
C LEU A 37 -1.31 -1.12 -4.41
N ASN A 38 -2.29 -0.93 -5.29
CA ASN A 38 -2.38 -1.66 -6.56
C ASN A 38 -1.17 -1.39 -7.47
N GLU A 39 -0.74 -0.14 -7.62
CA GLU A 39 0.48 0.19 -8.41
C GLU A 39 1.72 -0.51 -7.82
N ILE A 40 1.87 -0.47 -6.50
CA ILE A 40 2.99 -1.11 -5.81
C ILE A 40 2.97 -2.63 -6.03
N ARG A 41 1.79 -3.26 -6.00
CA ARG A 41 1.63 -4.69 -6.26
C ARG A 41 2.18 -5.08 -7.63
N TYR A 42 1.82 -4.34 -8.68
CA TYR A 42 2.35 -4.57 -10.02
C TYR A 42 3.88 -4.40 -10.07
N LYS A 43 4.42 -3.37 -9.42
CA LYS A 43 5.87 -3.15 -9.36
C LYS A 43 6.57 -4.29 -8.61
N ILE A 44 6.03 -4.78 -7.50
CA ILE A 44 6.60 -5.91 -6.74
C ILE A 44 6.64 -7.18 -7.60
N GLN A 45 5.57 -7.47 -8.34
CA GLN A 45 5.51 -8.63 -9.23
C GLN A 45 6.55 -8.56 -10.36
N SER A 46 6.96 -7.36 -10.77
CA SER A 46 8.01 -7.16 -11.77
C SER A 46 9.45 -7.35 -11.25
N ILE A 47 9.64 -7.47 -9.93
CA ILE A 47 10.97 -7.65 -9.32
C ILE A 47 11.47 -9.08 -9.55
N GLN A 48 12.64 -9.22 -10.20
CA GLN A 48 13.25 -10.53 -10.47
C GLN A 48 13.74 -11.25 -9.19
N ASP A 49 14.22 -10.49 -8.20
CA ASP A 49 14.65 -11.06 -6.92
C ASP A 49 13.44 -11.46 -6.08
N LYS A 50 13.14 -12.77 -6.09
CA LYS A 50 11.99 -13.35 -5.36
C LYS A 50 12.06 -13.14 -3.84
N LYS A 51 13.25 -13.03 -3.24
CA LYS A 51 13.38 -12.80 -1.79
C LYS A 51 13.07 -11.35 -1.45
N VAL A 52 13.50 -10.40 -2.28
CA VAL A 52 13.14 -8.98 -2.15
C VAL A 52 11.64 -8.81 -2.40
N ALA A 53 11.12 -9.33 -3.51
CA ALA A 53 9.70 -9.25 -3.86
C ALA A 53 8.81 -9.81 -2.74
N ARG A 54 9.15 -10.97 -2.17
CA ARG A 54 8.39 -11.55 -1.05
C ARG A 54 8.40 -10.67 0.19
N ARG A 55 9.53 -10.07 0.56
CA ARG A 55 9.61 -9.18 1.73
C ARG A 55 8.78 -7.93 1.55
N LEU A 56 8.85 -7.31 0.37
CA LEU A 56 8.03 -6.14 0.04
C LEU A 56 6.54 -6.50 -0.03
N GLY A 57 6.22 -7.69 -0.56
CA GLY A 57 4.85 -8.20 -0.61
C GLY A 57 4.23 -8.35 0.77
N VAL A 58 4.96 -8.88 1.76
CA VAL A 58 4.45 -8.98 3.14
C VAL A 58 4.10 -7.60 3.71
N PHE A 59 4.91 -6.58 3.43
CA PHE A 59 4.62 -5.22 3.89
C PHE A 59 3.41 -4.62 3.17
N LEU A 60 3.31 -4.82 1.85
CA LEU A 60 2.15 -4.42 1.07
C LEU A 60 0.86 -5.08 1.58
N ASP A 61 0.89 -6.39 1.82
CA ASP A 61 -0.26 -7.14 2.31
C ASP A 61 -0.72 -6.63 3.68
N ASP A 62 0.19 -6.19 4.57
CA ASP A 62 -0.18 -5.57 5.86
C ASP A 62 -0.95 -4.25 5.66
N LEU A 63 -0.51 -3.41 4.72
CA LEU A 63 -1.18 -2.14 4.40
C LEU A 63 -2.55 -2.37 3.76
N GLU A 64 -2.66 -3.32 2.82
CA GLU A 64 -3.95 -3.69 2.22
C GLU A 64 -4.93 -4.20 3.28
N ASN A 65 -4.49 -5.07 4.19
CA ASN A 65 -5.34 -5.54 5.29
C ASN A 65 -5.80 -4.40 6.20
N LYS A 66 -4.93 -3.43 6.51
CA LYS A 66 -5.32 -2.25 7.31
C LYS A 66 -6.42 -1.43 6.61
N LEU A 67 -6.26 -1.22 5.30
CA LEU A 67 -7.24 -0.48 4.49
C LEU A 67 -8.57 -1.24 4.39
N GLU A 68 -8.54 -2.54 4.10
CA GLU A 68 -9.75 -3.39 4.02
C GLU A 68 -10.53 -3.39 5.34
N ASN A 69 -9.85 -3.44 6.50
CA ASN A 69 -10.50 -3.39 7.81
C ASN A 69 -11.22 -2.06 8.10
N LYS A 70 -10.86 -0.98 7.41
CA LYS A 70 -11.53 0.33 7.52
C LYS A 70 -12.74 0.43 6.58
N LEU A 71 -12.66 -0.19 5.41
CA LEU A 71 -13.68 -0.15 4.36
C LEU A 71 -14.79 -1.20 4.53
N GLY A 72 -14.49 -2.33 5.19
CA GLY A 72 -15.43 -3.41 5.52
C GLY A 72 -16.25 -3.15 6.79
#